data_AF-A0A7C1IZB6-F1
#
_entry.id   AF-A0A7C1IZB6-F1
#
_cell.length_a   1.000
_cell.length_b   1.000
_cell.length_c   1.000
_cell.angle_alpha   90.00
_cell.angle_beta   90.00
_cell.angle_gamma   90.00
#
_symmetry.space_group_name_H-M   'P 1'
#
loop_
_entity.id
_entity.type
_entity.pdbx_description
1 polymer ?
#
loop_
_entity_poly.entity_id
_entity_poly.type
_entity_poly.pdbx_seq_one_letter_code
_entity_poly.pdbx_strand_id
1 'polypeptide(L)'
;MRAYAPFQERRDYAVPLLELLAGLPRYGARKRTVLARFEAQYGHLIALEHWARQPGGSLPLWQFWLTSLRVQLGQAGLLDAPRWGVWRITPTGLQWLEDHPSATHLSPSGEAGGRGRPRRVPGPGGALSFTVQGHRLLLSPEQVTAVAREALANGLPPEATRYHSWAVVVDGQRLGLRWLFQEVTGLDDITTYQARHVLERLGFECVREKGGGRVARRSRGPAGEEAAWLEAARREVDTIRALLAGRAPLPSHEKLCDMVQFCYTLELYREASSLFRLVDRDSVHPWLYERTRRVAAVCEGRASS
;
A
#
# COMPACT_ATOMS: atom_id res chain seq x y z
N MET A 1 16.55 -7.08 28.34
CA MET A 1 15.24 -6.85 27.69
C MET A 1 14.48 -5.89 28.59
N ARG A 2 13.88 -4.82 28.04
CA ARG A 2 13.15 -3.83 28.84
C ARG A 2 11.93 -4.47 29.51
N ALA A 3 11.53 -3.96 30.68
CA ALA A 3 10.29 -4.34 31.33
C ALA A 3 9.14 -3.50 30.73
N TYR A 4 8.16 -4.16 30.12
CA TYR A 4 7.02 -3.52 29.50
C TYR A 4 5.75 -3.76 30.31
N ALA A 5 4.91 -2.72 30.40
CA ALA A 5 3.53 -2.88 30.83
C ALA A 5 2.70 -3.56 29.70
N PRO A 6 1.52 -4.14 30.02
CA PRO A 6 0.59 -4.60 29.01
C PRO A 6 0.27 -3.50 28.00
N PHE A 7 0.27 -3.84 26.72
CA PHE A 7 0.05 -2.91 25.61
C PHE A 7 -1.42 -2.50 25.55
N GLN A 8 -1.69 -1.23 25.79
CA GLN A 8 -3.02 -0.61 25.79
C GLN A 8 -3.25 0.20 24.51
N GLU A 9 -2.20 0.78 23.96
CA GLU A 9 -2.27 1.69 22.83
C GLU A 9 -1.29 1.29 21.73
N ARG A 10 -1.54 1.80 20.51
CA ARG A 10 -0.66 1.58 19.37
C ARG A 10 0.80 1.95 19.67
N ARG A 11 1.08 3.02 20.42
CA ARG A 11 2.46 3.48 20.68
C ARG A 11 3.30 2.48 21.48
N ASP A 12 2.64 1.60 22.23
CA ASP A 12 3.29 0.63 23.12
C ASP A 12 4.02 -0.48 22.35
N TYR A 13 3.67 -0.66 21.07
CA TYR A 13 4.25 -1.69 20.22
C TYR A 13 5.55 -1.26 19.53
N ALA A 14 5.88 0.05 19.55
CA ALA A 14 6.96 0.59 18.73
C ALA A 14 8.35 0.16 19.20
N VAL A 15 8.67 0.35 20.48
CA VAL A 15 9.97 -0.04 21.06
C VAL A 15 10.15 -1.56 21.11
N PRO A 16 9.14 -2.36 21.54
CA PRO A 16 9.22 -3.82 21.46
C PRO A 16 9.51 -4.35 20.04
N LEU A 17 8.94 -3.70 19.01
CA LEU A 17 9.19 -4.09 17.61
C LEU A 17 10.64 -3.81 17.19
N LEU A 18 11.20 -2.66 17.58
CA LEU A 18 12.60 -2.33 17.31
C LEU A 18 13.55 -3.30 18.04
N GLU A 19 13.32 -3.56 19.33
CA GLU A 19 14.12 -4.54 20.09
C GLU A 19 14.05 -5.94 19.48
N LEU A 20 12.85 -6.37 19.05
CA LEU A 20 12.68 -7.64 18.37
C LEU A 20 13.55 -7.71 17.12
N LEU A 21 13.47 -6.69 16.25
CA LEU A 21 14.26 -6.65 15.02
C LEU A 21 15.76 -6.61 15.29
N ALA A 22 16.20 -5.87 16.31
CA ALA A 22 17.61 -5.81 16.73
C ALA A 22 18.15 -7.19 17.17
N GLY A 23 17.30 -8.03 17.76
CA GLY A 23 17.66 -9.40 18.15
C GLY A 23 17.64 -10.45 17.03
N LEU A 24 17.16 -10.12 15.83
CA LEU A 24 17.09 -11.06 14.71
C LEU A 24 18.40 -11.10 13.90
N PRO A 25 18.73 -12.24 13.26
CA PRO A 25 19.88 -12.31 12.35
C PRO A 25 19.81 -11.23 11.26
N ARG A 26 20.91 -10.50 11.07
CA ARG A 26 21.00 -9.35 10.13
C ARG A 26 19.98 -8.25 10.42
N TYR A 27 19.53 -8.14 11.66
CA TYR A 27 18.66 -7.07 12.16
C TYR A 27 17.27 -7.02 11.49
N GLY A 28 16.82 -8.11 10.88
CA GLY A 28 15.56 -8.13 10.15
C GLY A 28 15.10 -9.50 9.66
N ALA A 29 13.82 -9.60 9.34
CA ALA A 29 13.21 -10.83 8.83
C ALA A 29 11.98 -10.55 7.96
N ARG A 30 11.41 -11.60 7.36
CA ARG A 30 10.11 -11.51 6.67
C ARG A 30 9.02 -11.13 7.66
N LYS A 31 8.04 -10.32 7.22
CA LYS A 31 6.87 -9.86 8.00
C LYS A 31 6.22 -11.01 8.77
N ARG A 32 5.96 -12.14 8.11
CA ARG A 32 5.37 -13.32 8.76
C ARG A 32 6.20 -13.82 9.94
N THR A 33 7.51 -13.86 9.79
CA THR A 33 8.44 -14.25 10.86
C THR A 33 8.49 -13.21 11.97
N VAL A 34 8.50 -11.92 11.64
CA VAL A 34 8.49 -10.84 12.63
C VAL A 34 7.21 -10.88 13.46
N LEU A 35 6.04 -11.01 12.83
CA LEU A 35 4.77 -11.10 13.54
C LEU A 35 4.70 -12.34 14.46
N ALA A 36 5.09 -13.51 13.95
CA ALA A 36 5.10 -14.74 14.75
C ALA A 36 6.07 -14.65 15.95
N ARG A 37 7.25 -14.03 15.76
CA ARG A 37 8.22 -13.83 16.85
C ARG A 37 7.75 -12.77 17.85
N PHE A 38 7.10 -11.71 17.38
CA PHE A 38 6.50 -10.69 18.24
C PHE A 38 5.42 -11.30 19.13
N GLU A 39 4.55 -12.12 18.55
CA GLU A 39 3.53 -12.86 19.28
C GLU A 39 4.14 -13.81 20.31
N ALA A 40 5.14 -14.60 19.93
CA ALA A 40 5.79 -15.52 20.85
C ALA A 40 6.49 -14.80 22.02
N GLN A 41 7.11 -13.65 21.76
CA GLN A 41 7.90 -12.92 22.76
C GLN A 41 7.05 -12.00 23.64
N TYR A 42 6.09 -11.29 23.06
CA TYR A 42 5.31 -10.26 23.73
C TYR A 42 3.80 -10.54 23.78
N GLY A 43 3.34 -11.71 23.31
CA GLY A 43 1.92 -12.05 23.25
C GLY A 43 1.21 -11.96 24.60
N HIS A 44 1.90 -12.28 25.69
CA HIS A 44 1.39 -12.16 27.06
C HIS A 44 1.17 -10.71 27.51
N LEU A 45 1.75 -9.72 26.81
CA LEU A 45 1.54 -8.29 27.05
C LEU A 45 0.46 -7.71 26.14
N ILE A 46 0.00 -8.42 25.11
CA ILE A 46 -1.03 -7.94 24.19
C ILE A 46 -2.39 -8.03 24.90
N ALA A 47 -3.04 -6.89 25.12
CA ALA A 47 -4.38 -6.82 25.70
C ALA A 47 -5.38 -7.69 24.91
N LEU A 48 -6.34 -8.30 25.61
CA LEU A 48 -7.26 -9.29 25.04
C LEU A 48 -8.07 -8.71 23.88
N GLU A 49 -8.44 -7.44 23.99
CA GLU A 49 -9.18 -6.68 23.00
C GLU A 49 -8.41 -6.54 21.68
N HIS A 50 -7.07 -6.55 21.73
CA HIS A 50 -6.24 -6.40 20.53
C HIS A 50 -6.13 -7.69 19.70
N TRP A 51 -6.57 -8.82 20.26
CA TRP A 51 -6.73 -10.07 19.53
C TRP A 51 -8.01 -10.10 18.68
N ALA A 52 -8.98 -9.22 18.97
CA ALA A 52 -10.16 -9.07 18.15
C ALA A 52 -9.77 -8.60 16.74
N ARG A 53 -10.50 -9.10 15.74
CA ARG A 53 -10.37 -8.63 14.35
C ARG A 53 -11.01 -7.25 14.24
N GLN A 54 -10.41 -6.37 13.45
CA GLN A 54 -11.07 -5.12 13.11
C GLN A 54 -12.35 -5.38 12.30
N PRO A 55 -13.41 -4.57 12.47
CA PRO A 55 -14.55 -4.59 11.57
C PRO A 55 -14.10 -4.44 10.11
N GLY A 56 -14.40 -5.43 9.26
CA GLY A 56 -13.97 -5.46 7.85
C GLY A 56 -12.52 -5.87 7.60
N GLY A 57 -11.75 -6.23 8.64
CA GLY A 57 -10.36 -6.69 8.54
C GLY A 57 -10.21 -8.19 8.79
N SER A 58 -9.27 -8.83 8.09
CA SER A 58 -8.91 -10.24 8.33
C SER A 58 -7.87 -10.45 9.44
N LEU A 59 -7.23 -9.37 9.90
CA LEU A 59 -6.14 -9.41 10.88
C LEU A 59 -6.60 -8.98 12.27
N PRO A 60 -6.03 -9.56 13.35
CA PRO A 60 -6.12 -9.01 14.70
C PRO A 60 -5.61 -7.56 14.76
N LEU A 61 -6.21 -6.76 15.64
CA LEU A 61 -5.88 -5.34 15.80
C LEU A 61 -4.38 -5.09 16.06
N TRP A 62 -3.73 -5.93 16.87
CA TRP A 62 -2.29 -5.79 17.15
C TRP A 62 -1.42 -5.95 15.89
N GLN A 63 -1.77 -6.88 14.98
CA GLN A 63 -1.03 -7.08 13.72
C GLN A 63 -1.21 -5.91 12.77
N PHE A 64 -2.43 -5.36 12.73
CA PHE A 64 -2.74 -4.14 11.98
C PHE A 64 -1.91 -2.95 12.50
N TRP A 65 -1.81 -2.80 13.83
CA TRP A 65 -1.00 -1.77 14.47
C TRP A 65 0.49 -1.92 14.18
N LEU A 66 1.09 -3.10 14.30
CA LEU A 66 2.50 -3.32 13.92
C LEU A 66 2.76 -3.00 12.44
N THR A 67 1.84 -3.39 11.56
CA THR A 67 1.95 -3.07 10.12
C THR A 67 1.91 -1.56 9.89
N SER A 68 1.06 -0.84 10.62
CA SER A 68 0.93 0.62 10.55
C SER A 68 2.18 1.32 11.13
N LEU A 69 2.66 0.86 12.28
CA LEU A 69 3.88 1.37 12.92
C LEU A 69 5.11 1.20 12.05
N ARG A 70 5.20 0.09 11.32
CA ARG A 70 6.30 -0.14 10.37
C ARG A 70 6.42 1.01 9.34
N VAL A 71 5.32 1.64 8.94
CA VAL A 71 5.36 2.82 8.06
C VAL A 71 5.88 4.04 8.81
N GLN A 72 5.40 4.28 10.03
CA GLN A 72 5.80 5.43 10.86
C GLN A 72 7.28 5.36 11.25
N LEU A 73 7.76 4.19 11.69
CA LEU A 73 9.17 3.92 12.00
C LEU A 73 10.04 4.09 10.75
N GLY A 74 9.52 3.72 9.58
CA GLY A 74 10.19 3.96 8.30
C GLY A 74 10.33 5.44 7.97
N GLN A 75 9.30 6.24 8.22
CA GLN A 75 9.34 7.69 8.06
C GLN A 75 10.31 8.36 9.05
N ALA A 76 10.42 7.82 10.26
CA ALA A 76 11.40 8.25 11.26
C ALA A 76 12.84 7.76 10.97
N GLY A 77 13.04 6.92 9.95
CA GLY A 77 14.34 6.37 9.60
C GLY A 77 14.87 5.31 10.57
N LEU A 78 14.03 4.81 11.50
CA LEU A 78 14.40 3.78 12.50
C LEU A 78 14.26 2.36 11.95
N LEU A 79 13.48 2.19 10.88
CA LEU A 79 13.21 0.90 10.25
C LEU A 79 13.24 1.05 8.73
N ASP A 80 13.70 0.05 7.99
CA ASP A 80 13.56 -0.01 6.54
C ASP A 80 12.92 -1.32 6.05
N ALA A 81 12.61 -1.37 4.76
CA ALA A 81 12.20 -2.60 4.09
C ALA A 81 13.00 -2.77 2.79
N PRO A 82 14.17 -3.43 2.86
CA PRO A 82 15.07 -3.55 1.71
C PRO A 82 14.48 -4.39 0.58
N ARG A 83 13.41 -5.15 0.85
CA ARG A 83 12.64 -5.94 -0.11
C ARG A 83 11.20 -6.08 0.35
N TRP A 84 10.31 -6.39 -0.58
CA TRP A 84 8.89 -6.59 -0.27
C TRP A 84 8.70 -7.62 0.85
N GLY A 85 7.95 -7.22 1.89
CA GLY A 85 7.64 -8.08 3.02
C GLY A 85 8.80 -8.40 3.95
N VAL A 86 9.94 -7.69 3.90
CA VAL A 86 11.01 -7.79 4.91
C VAL A 86 11.12 -6.51 5.70
N TRP A 87 11.19 -6.62 7.01
CA TRP A 87 11.35 -5.51 7.94
C TRP A 87 12.73 -5.63 8.59
N ARG A 88 13.45 -4.52 8.69
CA ARG A 88 14.78 -4.48 9.28
C ARG A 88 14.97 -3.18 10.06
N ILE A 89 15.56 -3.25 11.24
CA ILE A 89 15.94 -2.05 12.00
C ILE A 89 17.17 -1.41 11.33
N THR A 90 17.18 -0.09 11.18
CA THR A 90 18.30 0.65 10.59
C THR A 90 19.40 0.89 11.63
N PRO A 91 20.61 1.32 11.21
CA PRO A 91 21.63 1.79 12.15
C PRO A 91 21.12 2.90 13.07
N THR A 92 20.30 3.82 12.56
CA THR A 92 19.66 4.88 13.37
C THR A 92 18.71 4.30 14.42
N GLY A 93 17.94 3.27 14.07
CA GLY A 93 17.07 2.57 15.01
C GLY A 93 17.85 1.86 16.11
N LEU A 94 18.99 1.23 15.76
CA LEU A 94 19.88 0.59 16.73
C LEU A 94 20.47 1.63 17.70
N GLN A 95 21.04 2.72 17.18
CA GLN A 95 21.56 3.81 18.00
C GLN A 95 20.49 4.37 18.93
N TRP A 96 19.27 4.56 18.43
CA TRP A 96 18.17 5.05 19.26
C TRP A 96 17.88 4.12 20.45
N LEU A 97 17.91 2.80 20.25
CA LEU A 97 17.73 1.83 21.33
C LEU A 97 18.87 1.86 22.36
N GLU A 98 20.10 2.16 21.94
CA GLU A 98 21.25 2.30 22.83
C GLU A 98 21.16 3.58 23.67
N ASP A 99 20.79 4.69 23.04
CA ASP A 99 20.67 6.01 23.68
C ASP A 99 19.50 6.09 24.67
N HIS A 100 18.47 5.24 24.51
CA HIS A 100 17.23 5.27 25.30
C HIS A 100 16.97 3.94 26.01
N PRO A 101 17.86 3.46 26.90
CA PRO A 101 17.79 2.11 27.47
C PRO A 101 16.52 1.86 28.31
N SER A 102 15.90 2.92 28.84
CA SER A 102 14.69 2.85 29.67
C SER A 102 13.39 3.20 28.93
N ALA A 103 13.45 3.63 27.67
CA ALA A 103 12.25 4.05 26.95
C ALA A 103 11.34 2.85 26.63
N THR A 104 10.06 2.95 26.98
CA THR A 104 9.03 1.95 26.66
C THR A 104 8.16 2.37 25.47
N HIS A 105 8.18 3.65 25.08
CA HIS A 105 7.44 4.19 23.94
C HIS A 105 8.31 5.16 23.15
N LEU A 106 8.00 5.35 21.86
CA LEU A 106 8.55 6.47 21.10
C LEU A 106 7.77 7.73 21.45
N SER A 107 8.47 8.78 21.90
CA SER A 107 7.87 10.09 22.08
C SER A 107 7.23 10.54 20.76
N PRO A 108 5.93 10.91 20.74
CA PRO A 108 5.18 11.16 19.51
C PRO A 108 5.75 12.28 18.62
N SER A 109 6.68 13.08 19.13
CA SER A 109 7.21 14.25 18.44
C SER A 109 8.64 14.56 18.92
N GLY A 110 9.64 14.31 18.07
CA GLY A 110 10.85 15.15 18.04
C GLY A 110 12.09 14.77 18.84
N GLU A 111 12.05 13.82 19.78
CA GLU A 111 13.22 13.58 20.66
C GLU A 111 14.15 12.44 20.25
N ALA A 112 13.79 11.65 19.24
CA ALA A 112 14.66 10.63 18.68
C ALA A 112 15.80 11.25 17.83
N GLY A 113 16.70 12.01 18.46
CA GLY A 113 18.15 11.95 18.30
C GLY A 113 18.78 12.27 16.94
N GLY A 114 18.02 12.46 15.87
CA GLY A 114 18.50 13.31 14.80
C GLY A 114 18.34 14.72 15.30
N ARG A 115 19.45 15.48 15.42
CA ARG A 115 19.41 16.87 14.95
C ARG A 115 18.50 16.82 13.74
N GLY A 116 17.31 17.40 13.81
CA GLY A 116 16.51 17.59 12.62
C GLY A 116 17.48 18.29 11.70
N ARG A 117 18.07 17.56 10.74
CA ARG A 117 18.96 18.11 9.74
C ARG A 117 18.02 19.10 9.10
N PRO A 118 18.08 20.40 9.48
CA PRO A 118 16.94 21.30 9.50
C PRO A 118 16.31 21.09 8.17
N ARG A 119 15.11 20.44 8.14
CA ARG A 119 14.56 19.73 6.95
C ARG A 119 15.18 20.43 5.79
N ARG A 120 16.27 19.89 5.20
CA ARG A 120 17.05 20.65 4.21
C ARG A 120 16.06 20.70 3.07
N VAL A 121 15.14 21.67 3.13
CA VAL A 121 14.53 22.31 2.00
C VAL A 121 15.76 22.49 1.17
N PRO A 122 15.90 21.71 0.09
CA PRO A 122 17.03 21.87 -0.79
C PRO A 122 17.13 23.37 -0.97
N GLY A 123 18.27 23.97 -0.61
CA GLY A 123 18.44 25.41 -0.79
C GLY A 123 17.96 25.72 -2.21
N PRO A 124 17.24 26.82 -2.46
CA PRO A 124 16.60 27.08 -3.75
C PRO A 124 17.52 26.65 -4.90
N GLY A 125 17.14 25.62 -5.66
CA GLY A 125 17.99 24.94 -6.65
C GLY A 125 18.49 23.51 -6.34
N GLY A 126 18.30 22.97 -5.14
CA GLY A 126 18.84 21.67 -4.78
C GLY A 126 18.00 20.50 -5.33
N ALA A 127 18.60 19.68 -6.20
CA ALA A 127 17.95 18.46 -6.68
C ALA A 127 17.77 17.41 -5.56
N LEU A 128 16.58 16.81 -5.51
CA LEU A 128 16.20 15.75 -4.58
C LEU A 128 16.44 14.38 -5.21
N SER A 129 17.30 13.57 -4.61
CA SER A 129 17.42 12.15 -4.98
C SER A 129 16.44 11.31 -4.16
N PHE A 130 15.70 10.43 -4.84
CA PHE A 130 14.80 9.47 -4.21
C PHE A 130 14.67 8.21 -5.09
N THR A 131 14.13 7.15 -4.50
CA THR A 131 13.83 5.90 -5.22
C THR A 131 12.34 5.68 -5.24
N VAL A 132 11.78 5.43 -6.43
CA VAL A 132 10.38 5.06 -6.62
C VAL A 132 10.34 3.89 -7.58
N GLN A 133 9.63 2.81 -7.20
CA GLN A 133 9.54 1.58 -7.99
C GLN A 133 10.90 0.98 -8.43
N GLY A 134 11.95 1.16 -7.62
CA GLY A 134 13.31 0.71 -7.95
C GLY A 134 14.10 1.66 -8.85
N HIS A 135 13.46 2.67 -9.45
CA HIS A 135 14.15 3.72 -10.19
C HIS A 135 14.69 4.77 -9.23
N ARG A 136 16.01 5.00 -9.27
CA ARG A 136 16.65 6.11 -8.59
C ARG A 136 16.53 7.36 -9.46
N LEU A 137 15.74 8.32 -9.00
CA LEU A 137 15.52 9.58 -9.70
C LEU A 137 16.25 10.71 -8.99
N LEU A 138 16.56 11.75 -9.77
CA LEU A 138 17.05 13.03 -9.31
C LEU A 138 16.12 14.09 -9.89
N LEU A 139 15.43 14.83 -9.03
CA LEU A 139 14.44 15.82 -9.46
C LEU A 139 14.70 17.16 -8.79
N SER A 140 14.75 18.24 -9.55
CA SER A 140 14.89 19.60 -9.03
C SER A 140 13.57 20.36 -9.02
N PRO A 141 13.39 21.36 -8.13
CA PRO A 141 12.23 22.25 -8.19
C PRO A 141 12.10 22.95 -9.54
N GLU A 142 13.22 23.33 -10.18
CA GLU A 142 13.26 24.03 -11.46
C GLU A 142 12.68 23.16 -12.59
N GLN A 143 12.99 21.86 -12.61
CA GLN A 143 12.42 20.93 -13.58
C GLN A 143 10.90 20.79 -13.42
N VAL A 144 10.41 20.65 -12.18
CA VAL A 144 8.97 20.54 -11.92
C VAL A 144 8.25 21.82 -12.34
N THR A 145 8.80 22.99 -12.00
CA THR A 145 8.23 24.28 -12.38
C THR A 145 8.26 24.51 -13.89
N ALA A 146 9.34 24.10 -14.57
CA ALA A 146 9.45 24.23 -16.03
C ALA A 146 8.34 23.45 -16.76
N VAL A 147 8.15 22.17 -16.40
CA VAL A 147 7.10 21.32 -17.00
C VAL A 147 5.70 21.84 -16.67
N ALA A 148 5.47 22.28 -15.42
CA ALA A 148 4.20 22.88 -15.03
C ALA A 148 3.88 24.15 -15.83
N ARG A 149 4.86 25.04 -16.03
CA ARG A 149 4.70 26.28 -16.81
C ARG A 149 4.46 26.03 -18.28
N GLU A 150 5.18 25.08 -18.87
CA GLU A 150 4.98 24.66 -20.25
C GLU A 150 3.55 24.15 -20.47
N ALA A 151 3.05 23.28 -19.58
CA ALA A 151 1.68 22.79 -19.66
C ALA A 151 0.63 23.90 -19.44
N LEU A 152 0.88 24.86 -18.54
CA LEU A 152 0.01 26.01 -18.36
C LEU A 152 -0.03 26.91 -19.61
N ALA A 153 1.12 27.12 -20.27
CA ALA A 153 1.22 27.92 -21.49
C ALA A 153 0.52 27.26 -22.69
N ASN A 154 0.60 25.94 -22.80
CA ASN A 154 -0.02 25.17 -23.87
C ASN A 154 -1.51 24.84 -23.62
N GLY A 155 -2.05 25.22 -22.46
CA GLY A 155 -3.36 24.83 -21.99
C GLY A 155 -3.34 23.45 -21.32
N LEU A 156 -3.96 23.36 -20.14
CA LEU A 156 -3.94 22.13 -19.36
C LEU A 156 -4.80 21.04 -20.02
N PRO A 157 -4.27 19.82 -20.20
CA PRO A 157 -5.10 18.69 -20.61
C PRO A 157 -6.12 18.37 -19.50
N PRO A 158 -7.30 17.81 -19.83
CA PRO A 158 -8.32 17.44 -18.84
C PRO A 158 -7.79 16.57 -17.70
N GLU A 159 -6.79 15.73 -17.97
CA GLU A 159 -6.11 14.86 -17.02
C GLU A 159 -5.36 15.65 -15.94
N ALA A 160 -4.77 16.80 -16.30
CA ALA A 160 -4.05 17.67 -15.36
C ALA A 160 -4.97 18.27 -14.30
N THR A 161 -6.26 18.43 -14.60
CA THR A 161 -7.27 18.96 -13.68
C THR A 161 -8.06 17.87 -12.96
N ARG A 162 -7.88 16.59 -13.34
CA ARG A 162 -8.56 15.44 -12.71
C ARG A 162 -7.82 15.00 -11.46
N TYR A 163 -8.06 15.70 -10.35
CA TYR A 163 -7.60 15.28 -9.03
C TYR A 163 -8.76 15.19 -8.03
N HIS A 164 -8.76 14.16 -7.18
CA HIS A 164 -9.91 13.88 -6.31
C HIS A 164 -9.82 14.50 -4.91
N SER A 165 -8.62 14.75 -4.41
CA SER A 165 -8.44 15.18 -3.01
C SER A 165 -7.22 16.06 -2.77
N TRP A 166 -6.26 16.07 -3.68
CA TRP A 166 -5.01 16.81 -3.53
C TRP A 166 -4.56 17.39 -4.85
N ALA A 167 -4.10 18.64 -4.81
CA ALA A 167 -3.46 19.33 -5.91
C ALA A 167 -2.13 19.94 -5.47
N VAL A 168 -1.23 20.16 -6.41
CA VAL A 168 -0.07 21.04 -6.22
C VAL A 168 -0.40 22.41 -6.78
N VAL A 169 0.03 23.46 -6.08
CA VAL A 169 -0.12 24.85 -6.53
C VAL A 169 1.17 25.29 -7.21
N VAL A 170 1.08 25.68 -8.48
CA VAL A 170 2.20 26.25 -9.25
C VAL A 170 1.69 27.52 -9.93
N ASP A 171 2.37 28.65 -9.68
CA ASP A 171 1.97 29.98 -10.18
C ASP A 171 0.48 30.30 -9.94
N GLY A 172 -0.04 29.91 -8.77
CA GLY A 172 -1.44 30.10 -8.36
C GLY A 172 -2.46 29.13 -9.00
N GLN A 173 -2.03 28.28 -9.93
CA GLN A 173 -2.87 27.27 -10.58
C GLN A 173 -2.75 25.92 -9.89
N ARG A 174 -3.84 25.16 -9.89
CA ARG A 174 -3.91 23.82 -9.27
C ARG A 174 -3.72 22.74 -10.33
N LEU A 175 -2.77 21.85 -10.06
CA LEU A 175 -2.45 20.72 -10.94
C LEU A 175 -2.59 19.40 -10.18
N GLY A 176 -3.00 18.36 -10.89
CA GLY A 176 -3.05 17.02 -10.35
C GLY A 176 -1.65 16.50 -10.02
N LEU A 177 -1.44 16.13 -8.75
CA LEU A 177 -0.13 15.66 -8.26
C LEU A 177 0.46 14.52 -9.10
N ARG A 178 -0.37 13.52 -9.40
CA ARG A 178 0.04 12.33 -10.13
C ARG A 178 0.40 12.67 -11.57
N TRP A 179 -0.44 13.47 -12.22
CA TRP A 179 -0.22 13.92 -13.59
C TRP A 179 1.08 14.73 -13.70
N LEU A 180 1.28 15.77 -12.87
CA LEU A 180 2.49 16.57 -12.95
C LEU A 180 3.74 15.72 -12.69
N PHE A 181 3.66 14.79 -11.73
CA PHE A 181 4.76 13.89 -11.45
C PHE A 181 5.06 12.94 -12.63
N GLN A 182 4.02 12.40 -13.26
CA GLN A 182 4.11 11.59 -14.47
C GLN A 182 4.81 12.33 -15.59
N GLU A 183 4.38 13.57 -15.90
CA GLU A 183 4.99 14.38 -16.95
C GLU A 183 6.48 14.64 -16.68
N VAL A 184 6.83 14.95 -15.43
CA VAL A 184 8.20 15.31 -15.08
C VAL A 184 9.14 14.09 -15.02
N THR A 185 8.62 12.90 -14.71
CA THR A 185 9.46 11.71 -14.47
C THR A 185 9.31 10.60 -15.50
N GLY A 186 8.26 10.64 -16.33
CA GLY A 186 7.88 9.56 -17.26
C GLY A 186 7.33 8.30 -16.59
N LEU A 187 7.08 8.29 -15.27
CA LEU A 187 6.61 7.11 -14.53
C LEU A 187 5.09 7.09 -14.41
N ASP A 188 4.46 6.06 -14.96
CA ASP A 188 2.99 5.89 -15.05
C ASP A 188 2.33 5.33 -13.78
N ASP A 189 3.01 4.47 -13.01
CA ASP A 189 2.45 3.81 -11.82
C ASP A 189 2.89 4.44 -10.49
N ILE A 190 2.69 5.75 -10.35
CA ILE A 190 2.89 6.45 -9.07
C ILE A 190 1.59 6.69 -8.31
N THR A 191 1.60 6.43 -7.00
CA THR A 191 0.47 6.77 -6.13
C THR A 191 0.44 8.28 -5.83
N THR A 192 -0.75 8.84 -5.62
CA THR A 192 -0.91 10.26 -5.22
C THR A 192 -0.11 10.62 -3.98
N TYR A 193 0.02 9.71 -3.01
CA TYR A 193 0.79 9.93 -1.79
C TYR A 193 2.30 10.01 -2.05
N GLN A 194 2.84 9.17 -2.93
CA GLN A 194 4.25 9.23 -3.31
C GLN A 194 4.56 10.55 -4.03
N ALA A 195 3.73 10.91 -5.02
CA ALA A 195 3.87 12.17 -5.75
C ALA A 195 3.82 13.37 -4.79
N ARG A 196 2.82 13.43 -3.90
CA ARG A 196 2.69 14.47 -2.87
C ARG A 196 3.95 14.59 -2.02
N HIS A 197 4.40 13.47 -1.48
CA HIS A 197 5.54 13.44 -0.57
C HIS A 197 6.83 13.94 -1.24
N VAL A 198 7.04 13.63 -2.53
CA VAL A 198 8.20 14.12 -3.27
C VAL A 198 8.06 15.62 -3.55
N LEU A 199 6.89 16.08 -4.03
CA LEU A 199 6.65 17.49 -4.33
C LEU A 199 6.75 18.39 -3.08
N GLU A 200 6.21 17.96 -1.94
CA GLU A 200 6.36 18.65 -0.64
C GLU A 200 7.83 18.70 -0.16
N ARG A 201 8.66 17.72 -0.54
CA ARG A 201 10.10 17.73 -0.24
C ARG A 201 10.89 18.64 -1.17
N LEU A 202 10.38 18.89 -2.36
CA LEU A 202 10.90 19.88 -3.31
C LEU A 202 10.44 21.31 -2.99
N GLY A 203 9.56 21.50 -2.00
CA GLY A 203 9.09 22.81 -1.56
C GLY A 203 7.80 23.29 -2.21
N PHE A 204 7.10 22.44 -2.96
CA PHE A 204 5.82 22.79 -3.54
C PHE A 204 4.69 22.75 -2.51
N GLU A 205 3.78 23.72 -2.60
CA GLU A 205 2.56 23.73 -1.81
C GLU A 205 1.57 22.68 -2.35
N CYS A 206 1.27 21.67 -1.53
CA CYS A 206 0.27 20.67 -1.85
C CYS A 206 -0.99 20.94 -1.01
N VAL A 207 -2.08 21.34 -1.65
CA VAL A 207 -3.33 21.67 -0.98
C VAL A 207 -4.31 20.51 -1.07
N ARG A 208 -5.02 20.26 0.03
CA ARG A 208 -6.14 19.34 0.05
C ARG A 208 -7.37 20.08 -0.45
N GLU A 209 -7.97 19.60 -1.53
CA GLU A 209 -9.18 20.24 -2.03
C GLU A 209 -10.37 19.86 -1.15
N LYS A 210 -10.78 20.81 -0.31
CA LYS A 210 -12.05 20.74 0.43
C LYS A 210 -13.17 21.06 -0.57
N GLY A 211 -13.66 20.05 -1.28
CA GLY A 211 -14.90 20.19 -2.03
C GLY A 211 -14.78 20.49 -3.52
N GLY A 212 -13.81 19.89 -4.22
CA GLY A 212 -14.06 19.54 -5.62
C GLY A 212 -15.28 18.65 -5.62
N GLY A 213 -16.43 19.19 -6.02
CA GLY A 213 -17.73 18.56 -5.91
C GLY A 213 -17.60 17.11 -6.36
N ARG A 214 -17.68 16.18 -5.40
CA ARG A 214 -18.19 14.85 -5.73
C ARG A 214 -19.49 15.17 -6.44
N VAL A 215 -19.53 15.06 -7.78
CA VAL A 215 -20.77 14.71 -8.50
C VAL A 215 -21.43 13.75 -7.55
N ALA A 216 -22.54 14.16 -6.96
CA ALA A 216 -23.06 13.56 -5.74
C ALA A 216 -23.18 12.07 -5.99
N ARG A 217 -22.11 11.33 -5.67
CA ARG A 217 -22.11 9.91 -5.51
C ARG A 217 -22.86 9.88 -4.22
N ARG A 218 -24.20 9.90 -4.34
CA ARG A 218 -25.15 9.58 -3.27
C ARG A 218 -24.39 8.56 -2.49
N SER A 219 -24.01 8.91 -1.27
CA SER A 219 -23.45 7.97 -0.33
C SER A 219 -24.50 6.89 -0.25
N ARG A 220 -24.38 5.92 -1.16
CA ARG A 220 -25.05 4.65 -1.10
C ARG A 220 -24.60 4.22 0.27
N GLY A 221 -25.53 4.21 1.22
CA GLY A 221 -25.23 3.71 2.55
C GLY A 221 -24.62 2.31 2.41
N PRO A 222 -24.12 1.71 3.49
CA PRO A 222 -23.62 0.34 3.46
C PRO A 222 -24.50 -0.62 2.64
N ALA A 223 -25.83 -0.49 2.73
CA ALA A 223 -26.80 -1.23 1.91
C ALA A 223 -26.73 -0.97 0.38
N GLY A 224 -26.43 0.26 -0.03
CA GLY A 224 -26.29 0.60 -1.44
C GLY A 224 -24.96 0.17 -2.05
N GLU A 225 -23.87 0.20 -1.27
CA GLU A 225 -22.58 -0.33 -1.71
C GLU A 225 -22.64 -1.85 -1.87
N GLU A 226 -23.29 -2.54 -0.92
CA GLU A 226 -23.56 -3.96 -1.01
C GLU A 226 -24.40 -4.32 -2.24
N ALA A 227 -25.52 -3.61 -2.47
CA ALA A 227 -26.35 -3.82 -3.66
C ALA A 227 -25.56 -3.59 -4.97
N ALA A 228 -24.70 -2.57 -5.01
CA ALA A 228 -23.86 -2.30 -6.17
C ALA A 228 -22.84 -3.41 -6.43
N TRP A 229 -22.26 -3.96 -5.35
CA TRP A 229 -21.32 -5.07 -5.44
C TRP A 229 -22.02 -6.36 -5.89
N LEU A 230 -23.21 -6.66 -5.35
CA LEU A 230 -24.03 -7.79 -5.76
C LEU A 230 -24.40 -7.71 -7.25
N GLU A 231 -24.80 -6.54 -7.75
CA GLU A 231 -25.09 -6.35 -9.17
C GLU A 231 -23.85 -6.48 -10.07
N ALA A 232 -22.68 -6.04 -9.59
CA ALA A 232 -21.43 -6.27 -10.31
C ALA A 232 -21.08 -7.77 -10.35
N ALA A 233 -21.21 -8.47 -9.21
CA ALA A 233 -20.96 -9.89 -9.12
C ALA A 233 -21.91 -10.70 -10.01
N ARG A 234 -23.21 -10.37 -10.04
CA ARG A 234 -24.19 -11.01 -10.94
C ARG A 234 -23.78 -10.89 -12.40
N ARG A 235 -23.43 -9.68 -12.85
CA ARG A 235 -22.98 -9.45 -14.24
C ARG A 235 -21.72 -10.23 -14.59
N GLU A 236 -20.76 -10.34 -13.66
CA GLU A 236 -19.56 -11.14 -13.88
C GLU A 236 -19.91 -12.64 -13.98
N VAL A 237 -20.82 -13.15 -13.14
CA VAL A 237 -21.31 -14.54 -13.22
C VAL A 237 -22.02 -14.81 -14.55
N ASP A 238 -22.88 -13.89 -15.01
CA ASP A 238 -23.57 -14.03 -16.29
C ASP A 238 -22.58 -14.05 -17.47
N THR A 239 -21.54 -13.22 -17.40
CA THR A 239 -20.44 -13.20 -18.38
C THR A 239 -19.70 -14.53 -18.41
N ILE A 240 -19.35 -15.07 -17.24
CA ILE A 240 -18.69 -16.38 -17.12
C ILE A 240 -19.55 -17.49 -17.69
N ARG A 241 -20.86 -17.49 -17.39
CA ARG A 241 -21.78 -18.51 -17.91
C ARG A 241 -22.01 -18.38 -19.41
N ALA A 242 -22.06 -17.16 -19.94
CA ALA A 242 -22.12 -16.93 -21.38
C ALA A 242 -20.85 -17.44 -22.07
N LEU A 243 -19.67 -17.18 -21.50
CA LEU A 243 -18.39 -17.69 -21.99
C LEU A 243 -18.35 -19.22 -22.00
N LEU A 244 -18.68 -19.86 -20.87
CA LEU A 244 -18.70 -21.32 -20.76
C LEU A 244 -19.72 -21.99 -21.69
N ALA A 245 -20.77 -21.26 -22.08
CA ALA A 245 -21.76 -21.71 -23.07
C ALA A 245 -21.35 -21.40 -24.52
N GLY A 246 -20.17 -20.85 -24.77
CA GLY A 246 -19.71 -20.45 -26.11
C GLY A 246 -20.46 -19.25 -26.70
N ARG A 247 -21.17 -18.47 -25.86
CA ARG A 247 -21.96 -17.30 -26.27
C ARG A 247 -21.23 -15.97 -26.09
N ALA A 248 -20.03 -15.98 -25.53
CA ALA A 248 -19.18 -14.80 -25.36
C ALA A 248 -17.78 -15.09 -25.92
N PRO A 249 -17.07 -14.06 -26.43
CA PRO A 249 -15.70 -14.23 -26.91
C PRO A 249 -14.76 -14.62 -25.77
N LEU A 250 -13.75 -15.43 -26.09
CA LEU A 250 -12.73 -15.86 -25.13
C LEU A 250 -11.88 -14.64 -24.72
N PRO A 251 -11.82 -14.29 -23.42
CA PRO A 251 -10.94 -13.22 -22.95
C PRO A 251 -9.47 -13.69 -22.92
N SER A 252 -8.56 -12.81 -22.53
CA SER A 252 -7.16 -13.19 -22.31
C SER A 252 -7.02 -14.28 -21.25
N HIS A 253 -5.98 -15.10 -21.34
CA HIS A 253 -5.77 -16.18 -20.38
C HIS A 253 -5.50 -15.68 -18.95
N GLU A 254 -4.92 -14.48 -18.77
CA GLU A 254 -4.82 -13.84 -17.45
C GLU A 254 -6.21 -13.50 -16.88
N LYS A 255 -7.12 -12.97 -17.71
CA LYS A 255 -8.50 -12.69 -17.29
C LYS A 255 -9.26 -13.98 -16.97
N LEU A 256 -9.00 -15.09 -17.67
CA LEU A 256 -9.53 -16.40 -17.29
C LEU A 256 -9.05 -16.81 -15.89
N CYS A 257 -7.77 -16.61 -15.55
CA CYS A 257 -7.25 -16.87 -14.20
C CYS A 257 -7.97 -16.04 -13.13
N ASP A 258 -8.22 -14.75 -13.40
CA ASP A 258 -9.00 -13.90 -12.49
C ASP A 258 -10.44 -14.38 -12.32
N MET A 259 -11.10 -14.80 -13.41
CA MET A 259 -12.45 -15.37 -13.37
C MET A 259 -12.49 -16.68 -12.56
N VAL A 260 -11.47 -17.55 -12.65
CA VAL A 260 -11.35 -18.76 -11.81
C VAL A 260 -11.27 -18.39 -10.33
N GLN A 261 -10.44 -17.41 -9.96
CA GLN A 261 -10.32 -16.94 -8.58
C GLN A 261 -11.61 -16.28 -8.08
N PHE A 262 -12.31 -15.54 -8.94
CA PHE A 262 -13.62 -14.95 -8.65
C PHE A 262 -14.66 -16.04 -8.36
N CYS A 263 -14.79 -17.05 -9.24
CA CYS A 263 -15.69 -18.18 -9.02
C CYS A 263 -15.39 -18.93 -7.73
N TYR A 264 -14.11 -19.20 -7.42
CA TYR A 264 -13.74 -19.83 -6.15
C TYR A 264 -14.18 -19.02 -4.93
N THR A 265 -14.06 -17.70 -4.98
CA THR A 265 -14.43 -16.80 -3.88
C THR A 265 -15.95 -16.80 -3.61
N LEU A 266 -16.76 -17.01 -4.66
CA LEU A 266 -18.21 -17.12 -4.57
C LEU A 266 -18.71 -18.57 -4.51
N GLU A 267 -17.81 -19.53 -4.30
CA GLU A 267 -18.13 -20.96 -4.21
C GLU A 267 -18.77 -21.57 -5.48
N LEU A 268 -18.55 -20.94 -6.64
CA LEU A 268 -18.96 -21.43 -7.96
C LEU A 268 -17.94 -22.44 -8.51
N TYR A 269 -17.76 -23.55 -7.79
CA TYR A 269 -16.67 -24.50 -8.01
C TYR A 269 -16.70 -25.15 -9.40
N ARG A 270 -17.89 -25.45 -9.93
CA ARG A 270 -18.06 -26.06 -11.26
C ARG A 270 -17.65 -25.11 -12.38
N GLU A 271 -18.07 -23.85 -12.30
CA GLU A 271 -17.66 -22.80 -13.23
C GLU A 271 -16.15 -22.57 -13.16
N ALA A 272 -15.56 -22.52 -11.96
CA ALA A 272 -14.12 -22.35 -11.77
C ALA A 272 -13.30 -23.47 -12.44
N SER A 273 -13.69 -24.73 -12.25
CA SER A 273 -13.00 -25.87 -12.87
C SER A 273 -13.15 -25.85 -14.40
N SER A 274 -14.35 -25.52 -14.90
CA SER A 274 -14.61 -25.41 -16.34
C SER A 274 -13.79 -24.30 -17.00
N LEU A 275 -13.70 -23.13 -16.35
CA LEU A 275 -12.90 -22.00 -16.84
C LEU A 275 -11.41 -22.35 -16.90
N PHE A 276 -10.88 -23.05 -15.90
CA PHE A 276 -9.46 -23.40 -15.88
C PHE A 276 -9.05 -24.28 -17.08
N ARG A 277 -9.95 -25.12 -17.59
CA ARG A 277 -9.70 -25.93 -18.80
C ARG A 277 -9.52 -25.09 -20.07
N LEU A 278 -9.93 -23.82 -20.05
CA LEU A 278 -9.73 -22.87 -21.15
C LEU A 278 -8.40 -22.09 -21.02
N VAL A 279 -7.67 -22.25 -19.92
CA VAL A 279 -6.41 -21.54 -19.68
C VAL A 279 -5.25 -22.28 -20.36
N ASP A 280 -4.66 -21.65 -21.38
CA ASP A 280 -3.39 -22.07 -21.96
C ASP A 280 -2.25 -21.69 -21.01
N ARG A 281 -1.39 -22.67 -20.72
CA ARG A 281 -0.25 -22.53 -19.82
C ARG A 281 0.80 -21.59 -20.37
N ASP A 282 1.07 -21.64 -21.68
CA ASP A 282 2.17 -20.91 -22.30
C ASP A 282 1.81 -19.45 -22.56
N SER A 283 0.51 -19.13 -22.48
CA SER A 283 -0.04 -17.78 -22.64
C SER A 283 -0.24 -17.03 -21.31
N VAL A 284 0.25 -17.56 -20.18
CA VAL A 284 0.12 -16.94 -18.85
C VAL A 284 1.45 -16.97 -18.10
N HIS A 285 1.71 -15.95 -17.29
CA HIS A 285 2.88 -15.94 -16.41
C HIS A 285 2.92 -17.21 -15.51
N PRO A 286 4.05 -17.95 -15.43
CA PRO A 286 4.11 -19.27 -14.78
C PRO A 286 3.60 -19.31 -13.34
N TRP A 287 3.88 -18.27 -12.56
CA TRP A 287 3.39 -18.16 -11.18
C TRP A 287 1.86 -18.04 -11.09
N LEU A 288 1.23 -17.29 -12.00
CA LEU A 288 -0.21 -17.10 -12.01
C LEU A 288 -0.92 -18.39 -12.43
N TYR A 289 -0.37 -19.09 -13.43
CA TYR A 289 -0.86 -20.41 -13.84
C TYR A 289 -0.81 -21.41 -12.68
N GLU A 290 0.34 -21.56 -12.00
CA GLU A 290 0.48 -22.52 -10.89
C GLU A 290 -0.46 -22.20 -9.71
N ARG A 291 -0.67 -20.91 -9.42
CA ARG A 291 -1.65 -20.50 -8.42
C ARG A 291 -3.07 -20.91 -8.84
N THR A 292 -3.46 -20.59 -10.06
CA THR A 292 -4.80 -20.86 -10.60
C THR A 292 -5.07 -22.37 -10.68
N ARG A 293 -4.06 -23.17 -11.09
CA ARG A 293 -4.12 -24.63 -11.13
C ARG A 293 -4.44 -25.23 -9.77
N ARG A 294 -3.82 -24.73 -8.70
CA ARG A 294 -4.10 -25.20 -7.32
C ARG A 294 -5.53 -24.88 -6.89
N VAL A 295 -6.02 -23.68 -7.22
CA VAL A 295 -7.42 -23.29 -6.96
C VAL A 295 -8.38 -24.20 -7.71
N ALA A 296 -8.14 -24.42 -9.01
CA ALA A 296 -8.97 -25.28 -9.85
C ALA A 296 -9.01 -26.73 -9.34
N ALA A 297 -7.88 -27.28 -8.87
CA ALA A 297 -7.84 -28.62 -8.27
C ALA A 297 -8.72 -28.74 -7.01
N VAL A 298 -8.75 -27.70 -6.16
CA VAL A 298 -9.65 -27.65 -5.00
C VAL A 298 -11.11 -27.57 -5.45
N CYS A 299 -11.41 -26.75 -6.46
CA CYS A 299 -12.74 -26.62 -7.03
C CYS A 299 -13.24 -27.93 -7.64
N GLU A 300 -12.39 -28.70 -8.32
CA GLU A 300 -12.74 -30.00 -8.89
C GLU A 300 -13.13 -31.00 -7.79
N GLY A 301 -12.36 -31.10 -6.71
CA GLY A 301 -12.71 -31.95 -5.57
C GLY A 301 -14.05 -31.55 -4.90
N ARG A 302 -14.32 -30.24 -4.78
CA ARG A 302 -15.58 -29.73 -4.20
C ARG A 302 -16.78 -29.85 -5.12
N ALA A 303 -16.60 -29.77 -6.44
CA ALA A 303 -17.68 -29.90 -7.41
C ALA A 303 -18.20 -31.34 -7.55
N SER A 304 -17.41 -32.34 -7.11
CA SER A 304 -17.77 -33.76 -7.10
C SER A 304 -18.35 -34.25 -5.77
N SER A 305 -18.37 -33.42 -4.73
CA SER A 305 -18.94 -33.71 -3.40
C SER A 305 -20.39 -33.24 -3.33
#